data_AF-A0A0R3WTH6-F1
#
_entry.id   AF-A0A0R3WTH6-F1
#
_cell.length_a   1.000
_cell.length_b   1.000
_cell.length_c   1.000
_cell.angle_alpha   90.00
_cell.angle_beta   90.00
_cell.angle_gamma   90.00
#
_symmetry.space_group_name_H-M   'P 1'
#
loop_
_entity.id
_entity.type
_entity.pdbx_description
1 polymer ?
#
loop_
_entity_poly.entity_id
_entity_poly.type
_entity_poly.pdbx_seq_one_letter_code
_entity_poly.pdbx_strand_id
1 'polypeptide(L)'
;MASFPKPKELGGPSTSRARTGPMSKKTEDNVSKMVRLVKKHNLEPVIVFCFSRKECEIYALKMSECDFISPADKSVVEEVFKNAIGGLSPEDRCLPQVESVLPLLKKGIGIHHGGLLPILKETVEILFGEGLMKCLFATETFAMGLNMPARTVVFTSVRKYDGANYRWVCSPS
;
A
#
# COMPACT_ATOMS: atom_id res chain seq x y z
N MET A 1 -52.66 -2.85 -35.25
CA MET A 1 -51.33 -2.25 -35.07
C MET A 1 -51.44 -1.14 -34.03
N ALA A 2 -51.09 -1.42 -32.77
CA ALA A 2 -51.14 -0.44 -31.69
C ALA A 2 -49.77 0.24 -31.54
N SER A 3 -49.75 1.57 -31.62
CA SER A 3 -48.56 2.41 -31.46
C SER A 3 -48.29 2.66 -29.97
N PHE A 4 -47.08 2.33 -29.51
CA PHE A 4 -46.63 2.66 -28.15
C PHE A 4 -46.01 4.06 -28.11
N PRO A 5 -46.28 4.89 -27.08
CA PRO A 5 -45.66 6.20 -26.93
C PRO A 5 -44.18 6.08 -26.51
N LYS A 6 -43.32 6.94 -27.07
CA LYS A 6 -41.89 6.99 -26.72
C LYS A 6 -41.67 7.49 -25.29
N PRO A 7 -40.66 6.98 -24.54
CA PRO A 7 -40.33 7.48 -23.22
C PRO A 7 -39.82 8.93 -23.27
N LYS A 8 -40.21 9.75 -22.29
CA LYS A 8 -39.66 11.10 -22.05
C LYS A 8 -38.21 10.99 -21.58
N GLU A 9 -37.32 11.77 -22.19
CA GLU A 9 -35.94 11.92 -21.69
C GLU A 9 -35.97 12.58 -20.30
N LEU A 10 -35.49 11.84 -19.30
CA LEU A 10 -35.19 12.37 -17.96
C LEU A 10 -33.87 13.12 -18.06
N GLY A 11 -33.92 14.43 -17.82
CA GLY A 11 -32.74 15.31 -17.81
C GLY A 11 -31.63 14.75 -16.93
N GLY A 12 -30.45 14.58 -17.53
CA GLY A 12 -29.27 14.05 -16.86
C GLY A 12 -28.85 14.94 -15.68
N PRO A 13 -28.35 14.36 -14.58
CA PRO A 13 -27.90 15.13 -13.44
C PRO A 13 -26.69 15.99 -13.85
N SER A 14 -26.79 17.29 -13.57
CA SER A 14 -25.74 18.29 -13.74
C SER A 14 -24.41 17.76 -13.18
N THR A 15 -23.40 17.65 -14.04
CA THR A 15 -22.06 17.21 -13.69
C THR A 15 -21.41 18.21 -12.73
N SER A 16 -21.51 17.95 -11.43
CA SER A 16 -20.63 18.59 -10.45
C SER A 16 -19.21 18.07 -10.69
N ARG A 17 -18.32 18.91 -11.23
CA ARG A 17 -16.88 18.64 -11.35
C ARG A 17 -16.35 18.20 -9.97
N ALA A 18 -16.04 16.92 -9.82
CA ALA A 18 -15.31 16.42 -8.66
C ALA A 18 -13.88 16.98 -8.75
N ARG A 19 -13.59 17.99 -7.92
CA ARG A 19 -12.27 18.61 -7.84
C ARG A 19 -11.30 17.61 -7.23
N THR A 20 -10.21 17.32 -7.94
CA THR A 20 -9.00 16.70 -7.42
C THR A 20 -8.36 17.63 -6.39
N GLY A 21 -8.72 17.43 -5.12
CA GLY A 21 -8.07 18.07 -3.98
C GLY A 21 -7.10 17.10 -3.29
N PRO A 22 -6.19 17.62 -2.45
CA PRO A 22 -5.44 16.78 -1.52
C PRO A 22 -6.42 15.88 -0.74
N MET A 23 -6.00 14.65 -0.48
CA MET A 23 -6.79 13.69 0.29
C MET A 23 -7.20 14.33 1.62
N SER A 24 -8.49 14.21 1.96
CA SER A 24 -8.98 14.76 3.23
C SER A 24 -8.19 14.12 4.37
N LYS A 25 -7.69 14.93 5.30
CA LYS A 25 -7.06 14.50 6.56
C LYS A 25 -7.85 13.37 7.25
N LYS A 26 -9.17 13.39 7.09
CA LYS A 26 -10.11 12.36 7.56
C LYS A 26 -9.82 10.95 7.01
N THR A 27 -9.49 10.80 5.73
CA THR A 27 -9.20 9.49 5.11
C THR A 27 -7.89 8.92 5.63
N GLU A 28 -6.86 9.76 5.75
CA GLU A 28 -5.55 9.32 6.25
C GLU A 28 -5.60 8.86 7.71
N ASP A 29 -6.40 9.56 8.53
CA ASP A 29 -6.64 9.18 9.92
C ASP A 29 -7.40 7.85 10.02
N ASN A 30 -8.25 7.53 9.05
CA ASN A 30 -8.99 6.26 9.03
C ASN A 30 -8.08 5.08 8.72
N VAL A 31 -7.19 5.18 7.74
CA VAL A 31 -6.22 4.11 7.41
C VAL A 31 -5.37 3.77 8.63
N SER A 32 -4.86 4.80 9.30
CA SER A 32 -4.08 4.69 10.52
C SER A 32 -4.85 3.98 11.65
N LYS A 33 -6.13 4.31 11.84
CA LYS A 33 -7.01 3.65 12.82
C LYS A 33 -7.25 2.18 12.46
N MET A 34 -7.49 1.88 11.18
CA MET A 34 -7.70 0.51 10.72
C MET A 34 -6.49 -0.38 11.00
N VAL A 35 -5.29 0.07 10.66
CA VAL A 35 -4.04 -0.68 10.93
C VAL A 35 -3.87 -0.93 12.43
N ARG A 36 -4.14 0.07 13.27
CA ARG A 36 -4.09 -0.08 14.74
C ARG A 36 -5.13 -1.09 15.26
N LEU A 37 -6.32 -1.13 14.67
CA LEU A 37 -7.35 -2.13 15.01
C LEU A 37 -6.93 -3.53 14.61
N VAL A 38 -6.37 -3.71 13.40
CA VAL A 38 -5.82 -4.99 12.95
C VAL A 38 -4.80 -5.51 13.96
N LYS A 39 -3.85 -4.66 14.37
CA LYS A 39 -2.85 -4.99 15.37
C LYS A 39 -3.46 -5.39 16.71
N LYS A 40 -4.36 -4.55 17.23
CA LYS A 40 -5.04 -4.76 18.52
C LYS A 40 -5.79 -6.10 18.58
N HIS A 41 -6.33 -6.56 17.46
CA HIS A 41 -7.10 -7.80 17.35
C HIS A 41 -6.31 -8.97 16.76
N ASN A 42 -4.98 -8.83 16.61
CA ASN A 42 -4.09 -9.86 16.06
C ASN A 42 -4.53 -10.36 14.67
N LEU A 43 -5.04 -9.46 13.82
CA LEU A 43 -5.49 -9.76 12.45
C LEU A 43 -4.39 -9.57 11.40
N GLU A 44 -3.14 -9.50 11.84
CA GLU A 44 -1.94 -9.40 11.01
C GLU A 44 -1.62 -10.74 10.33
N PRO A 45 -0.91 -10.75 9.18
CA PRO A 45 -0.42 -9.58 8.46
C PRO A 45 -1.51 -8.87 7.65
N VAL A 46 -1.37 -7.55 7.49
CA VAL A 46 -2.25 -6.68 6.69
C VAL A 46 -1.54 -6.09 5.48
N ILE A 47 -2.22 -6.12 4.34
CA ILE A 47 -1.84 -5.37 3.14
C ILE A 47 -2.79 -4.20 2.95
N VAL A 48 -2.25 -2.99 2.90
CA VAL A 48 -2.97 -1.77 2.60
C VAL A 48 -2.68 -1.38 1.15
N PHE A 49 -3.66 -1.54 0.28
CA PHE A 49 -3.56 -1.15 -1.13
C PHE A 49 -3.80 0.35 -1.29
N CYS A 50 -2.75 1.05 -1.72
CA CYS A 50 -2.71 2.47 -2.00
C CYS A 50 -2.75 2.72 -3.51
N PHE A 51 -3.22 3.90 -3.93
CA PHE A 51 -3.33 4.26 -5.35
C PHE A 51 -2.15 5.05 -5.88
N SER A 52 -1.22 5.46 -5.02
CA SER A 52 0.01 6.12 -5.44
C SER A 52 1.22 5.73 -4.59
N ARG A 53 2.42 5.87 -5.18
CA ARG A 53 3.71 5.70 -4.49
C ARG A 53 3.78 6.55 -3.21
N LYS A 54 3.40 7.83 -3.35
CA LYS A 54 3.40 8.82 -2.27
C LYS A 54 2.48 8.41 -1.11
N GLU A 55 1.33 7.82 -1.39
CA GLU A 55 0.43 7.32 -0.35
C GLU A 55 1.06 6.18 0.46
N CYS A 56 1.74 5.24 -0.20
CA CYS A 56 2.43 4.16 0.51
C CYS A 56 3.44 4.72 1.52
N GLU A 57 4.28 5.65 1.08
CA GLU A 57 5.30 6.29 1.92
C GLU A 57 4.66 7.07 3.09
N ILE A 58 3.65 7.91 2.83
CA ILE A 58 2.97 8.70 3.87
C ILE A 58 2.35 7.79 4.93
N TYR A 59 1.63 6.74 4.52
CA TYR A 59 0.97 5.87 5.48
C TYR A 59 1.95 5.01 6.28
N ALA A 60 3.01 4.52 5.65
CA ALA A 60 4.07 3.81 6.35
C ALA A 60 4.75 4.69 7.40
N LEU A 61 5.09 5.93 7.07
CA LEU A 61 5.68 6.88 8.00
C LEU A 61 4.74 7.20 9.18
N LYS A 62 3.43 7.34 8.94
CA LYS A 62 2.45 7.53 10.02
C LYS A 62 2.36 6.33 10.96
N MET A 63 2.61 5.13 10.44
CA MET A 63 2.64 3.90 11.24
C MET A 63 3.99 3.64 11.89
N SER A 64 4.99 4.51 11.71
CA SER A 64 6.31 4.33 12.32
C SER A 64 6.27 4.30 13.85
N GLU A 65 5.26 4.84 14.52
CA GLU A 65 5.10 4.69 15.98
C GLU A 65 4.63 3.27 16.42
N CYS A 66 4.25 2.42 15.47
CA CYS A 66 3.80 1.06 15.75
C CYS A 66 4.95 0.07 15.54
N ASP A 67 5.15 -0.80 16.52
CA ASP A 67 6.18 -1.84 16.47
C ASP A 67 5.57 -3.24 16.43
N PHE A 68 5.65 -3.91 15.29
CA PHE A 68 4.91 -5.14 15.01
C PHE A 68 5.68 -6.43 15.28
N ILE A 69 6.99 -6.34 15.52
CA ILE A 69 7.87 -7.50 15.61
C ILE A 69 8.71 -7.49 16.88
N SER A 70 9.17 -8.67 17.28
CA SER A 70 9.98 -8.82 18.50
C SER A 70 11.39 -8.25 18.30
N PRO A 71 12.12 -7.87 19.36
CA PRO A 71 13.51 -7.44 19.25
C PRO A 71 14.43 -8.45 18.54
N ALA A 72 14.16 -9.75 18.68
CA ALA A 72 14.91 -10.80 17.99
C ALA A 72 14.69 -10.75 16.47
N ASP A 73 13.43 -10.60 16.04
CA ASP A 73 13.07 -10.47 14.62
C ASP A 73 13.71 -9.22 13.99
N LYS A 74 13.87 -8.13 14.76
CA LYS A 74 14.53 -6.91 14.26
C LYS A 74 15.98 -7.15 13.86
N SER A 75 16.70 -7.99 14.62
CA SER A 75 18.06 -8.37 14.29
C SER A 75 18.11 -9.18 13.00
N VAL A 76 17.18 -10.13 12.83
CA VAL A 76 17.05 -10.92 11.59
C VAL A 76 16.75 -10.02 10.39
N VAL A 77 15.80 -9.10 10.53
CA VAL A 77 15.47 -8.12 9.47
C VAL A 77 16.69 -7.28 9.09
N GLU A 78 17.44 -6.79 10.08
CA GLU A 78 18.62 -5.98 9.83
C GLU A 78 19.73 -6.76 9.11
N GLU A 79 19.94 -8.03 9.47
CA GLU A 79 20.91 -8.90 8.81
C GLU A 79 20.52 -9.18 7.35
N VAL A 80 19.28 -9.58 7.11
CA VAL A 80 18.74 -9.81 5.76
C VAL A 80 18.88 -8.54 4.91
N PHE A 81 18.51 -7.38 5.46
CA PHE A 81 18.63 -6.11 4.76
C PHE A 81 20.09 -5.77 4.43
N LYS A 82 21.02 -5.90 5.39
CA LYS A 82 22.45 -5.64 5.18
C LYS A 82 23.05 -6.53 4.10
N ASN A 83 22.68 -7.81 4.10
CA ASN A 83 23.13 -8.76 3.09
C ASN A 83 22.60 -8.38 1.70
N ALA A 84 21.33 -7.98 1.59
CA ALA A 84 20.74 -7.56 0.32
C ALA A 84 21.38 -6.28 -0.25
N ILE A 85 21.54 -5.23 0.58
CA ILE A 85 22.18 -3.98 0.14
C ILE A 85 23.68 -4.13 -0.08
N GLY A 86 24.31 -5.20 0.44
CA GLY A 86 25.70 -5.53 0.18
C GLY A 86 26.02 -5.75 -1.29
N GLY A 87 25.02 -6.08 -2.11
CA GLY A 87 25.14 -6.18 -3.58
C GLY A 87 25.08 -4.84 -4.32
N LEU A 88 24.69 -3.75 -3.65
CA LEU A 88 24.60 -2.41 -4.27
C LEU A 88 25.95 -1.70 -4.34
N SER A 89 26.08 -0.77 -5.29
CA SER A 89 27.21 0.16 -5.35
C SER A 89 27.25 1.06 -4.09
N PRO A 90 28.43 1.60 -3.70
CA PRO A 90 28.50 2.53 -2.57
C PRO A 90 27.60 3.76 -2.73
N GLU A 91 27.43 4.25 -3.96
CA GLU A 91 26.57 5.38 -4.31
C GLU A 91 25.08 5.05 -4.06
N ASP A 92 24.65 3.86 -4.49
CA ASP A 92 23.27 3.41 -4.32
C ASP A 92 22.90 3.15 -2.85
N ARG A 93 23.86 2.71 -2.03
CA ARG A 93 23.66 2.49 -0.59
C ARG A 93 23.34 3.78 0.17
N CYS A 94 23.81 4.91 -0.32
CA CYS A 94 23.57 6.24 0.26
C CYS A 94 22.29 6.89 -0.28
N LEU A 95 21.50 6.20 -1.11
CA LEU A 95 20.25 6.76 -1.60
C LEU A 95 19.24 6.91 -0.45
N PRO A 96 18.48 8.03 -0.38
CA PRO A 96 17.52 8.28 0.70
C PRO A 96 16.47 7.17 0.91
N GLN A 97 16.08 6.48 -0.16
CA GLN A 97 15.14 5.36 -0.09
C GLN A 97 15.72 4.12 0.63
N VAL A 98 17.04 3.91 0.55
CA VAL A 98 17.72 2.79 1.23
C VAL A 98 17.81 3.09 2.73
N GLU A 99 18.20 4.32 3.09
CA GLU A 99 18.31 4.74 4.49
C GLU A 99 16.95 4.79 5.20
N SER A 100 15.91 5.26 4.53
CA SER A 100 14.58 5.45 5.12
C SER A 100 13.77 4.16 5.28
N VAL A 101 14.07 3.11 4.50
CA VAL A 101 13.27 1.88 4.54
C VAL A 101 13.63 0.99 5.73
N LEU A 102 14.92 0.87 6.09
CA LEU A 102 15.36 -0.02 7.17
C LEU A 102 14.68 0.28 8.52
N PRO A 103 14.53 1.54 8.96
CA PRO A 103 13.77 1.85 10.19
C PRO A 103 12.33 1.37 10.19
N LEU A 104 11.68 1.31 9.02
CA LEU A 104 10.32 0.78 8.86
C LEU A 104 10.31 -0.75 8.88
N LEU A 105 11.24 -1.38 8.16
CA LEU A 105 11.37 -2.84 8.14
C LEU A 105 11.62 -3.39 9.55
N LYS A 106 12.49 -2.74 10.32
CA LYS A 106 12.75 -3.10 11.74
C LYS A 106 11.55 -2.89 12.67
N LYS A 107 10.44 -2.36 12.18
CA LYS A 107 9.16 -2.28 12.91
C LYS A 107 8.13 -3.25 12.36
N GLY A 108 8.48 -4.09 11.38
CA GLY A 108 7.56 -4.98 10.68
C GLY A 108 6.68 -4.26 9.65
N ILE A 109 7.11 -3.09 9.17
CA ILE A 109 6.37 -2.24 8.23
C ILE A 109 7.10 -2.23 6.88
N GLY A 110 6.43 -2.70 5.84
CA GLY A 110 6.93 -2.70 4.46
C GLY A 110 6.28 -1.63 3.59
N ILE A 111 7.01 -1.19 2.56
CA ILE A 111 6.51 -0.38 1.45
C ILE A 111 6.80 -1.15 0.15
N HIS A 112 5.84 -1.23 -0.76
CA HIS A 112 6.04 -1.85 -2.08
C HIS A 112 5.36 -1.05 -3.20
N HIS A 113 6.16 -0.45 -4.07
CA HIS A 113 5.65 0.19 -5.28
C HIS A 113 6.74 0.24 -6.36
N GLY A 114 6.34 0.46 -7.61
CA GLY A 114 7.25 0.52 -8.77
C GLY A 114 8.26 1.68 -8.78
N GLY A 115 8.35 2.45 -7.69
CA GLY A 115 9.36 3.51 -7.52
C GLY A 115 10.55 3.10 -6.66
N LEU A 116 10.46 1.96 -5.96
CA LEU A 116 11.57 1.42 -5.18
C LEU A 116 12.56 0.67 -6.08
N LEU A 117 13.83 0.66 -5.68
CA LEU A 117 14.85 -0.19 -6.30
C LEU A 117 14.39 -1.66 -6.30
N PRO A 118 14.68 -2.43 -7.37
CA PRO A 118 14.37 -3.85 -7.44
C PRO A 118 14.80 -4.63 -6.19
N ILE A 119 16.04 -4.43 -5.74
CA ILE A 119 16.59 -5.10 -4.55
C ILE A 119 15.80 -4.80 -3.26
N LEU A 120 15.24 -3.59 -3.13
CA LEU A 120 14.42 -3.23 -1.96
C LEU A 120 13.06 -3.91 -2.02
N LYS A 121 12.44 -4.00 -3.21
CA LYS A 121 11.18 -4.72 -3.39
C LYS A 121 11.36 -6.21 -3.09
N GLU A 122 12.40 -6.82 -3.64
CA GLU A 122 12.74 -8.23 -3.41
C GLU A 122 12.99 -8.49 -1.91
N THR A 123 13.72 -7.60 -1.24
CA THR A 123 13.93 -7.68 0.22
C THR A 123 12.61 -7.62 0.99
N VAL A 124 11.70 -6.71 0.64
CA VAL A 124 10.37 -6.62 1.28
C VAL A 124 9.55 -7.89 1.03
N GLU A 125 9.60 -8.44 -0.18
CA GLU A 125 8.90 -9.67 -0.55
C GLU A 125 9.41 -10.87 0.25
N ILE A 126 10.74 -11.03 0.37
CA ILE A 126 11.37 -12.07 1.20
C ILE A 126 10.93 -11.92 2.66
N LEU A 127 11.08 -10.72 3.24
CA LEU A 127 10.72 -10.48 4.65
C LEU A 127 9.22 -10.69 4.92
N PHE A 128 8.35 -10.42 3.93
CA PHE A 128 6.93 -10.70 4.07
C PHE A 128 6.64 -12.21 3.97
N GLY A 129 7.33 -12.93 3.08
CA GLY A 129 7.22 -14.38 2.95
C GLY A 129 7.65 -15.13 4.22
N GLU A 130 8.70 -14.65 4.88
CA GLU A 130 9.18 -15.14 6.18
C GLU A 130 8.30 -14.68 7.37
N GLY A 131 7.24 -13.92 7.12
CA GLY A 131 6.32 -13.44 8.15
C GLY A 131 6.89 -12.34 9.04
N LEU A 132 7.99 -11.69 8.65
CA LEU A 132 8.62 -10.59 9.39
C LEU A 132 7.94 -9.24 9.08
N MET A 133 7.22 -9.12 7.95
CA MET A 133 6.37 -7.96 7.68
C MET A 133 4.93 -8.23 8.14
N LYS A 134 4.42 -7.41 9.06
CA LYS A 134 3.04 -7.50 9.57
C LYS A 134 2.11 -6.44 8.99
N CYS A 135 2.67 -5.35 8.49
CA CYS A 135 1.92 -4.28 7.83
C CYS A 135 2.64 -3.87 6.55
N LEU A 136 1.99 -4.04 5.39
CA LEU A 136 2.55 -3.69 4.10
C LEU A 136 1.70 -2.63 3.41
N PHE A 137 2.32 -1.55 2.95
CA PHE A 137 1.68 -0.55 2.09
C PHE A 137 2.11 -0.77 0.65
N ALA A 138 1.17 -1.12 -0.21
CA ALA A 138 1.49 -1.56 -1.57
C ALA A 138 0.61 -0.91 -2.64
N THR A 139 1.16 -0.71 -3.84
CA THR A 139 0.36 -0.43 -5.04
C THR A 139 -0.16 -1.73 -5.68
N GLU A 140 -1.16 -1.63 -6.57
CA GLU A 140 -1.84 -2.77 -7.24
C GLU A 140 -0.87 -3.83 -7.83
N THR A 141 0.31 -3.39 -8.29
CA THR A 141 1.35 -4.27 -8.85
C THR A 141 1.85 -5.36 -7.90
N PHE A 142 1.70 -5.20 -6.59
CA PHE A 142 2.10 -6.22 -5.61
C PHE A 142 1.24 -7.48 -5.67
N ALA A 143 -0.05 -7.33 -6.02
CA ALA A 143 -0.98 -8.47 -6.06
C ALA A 143 -0.66 -9.46 -7.20
N MET A 144 0.10 -9.03 -8.21
CA MET A 144 0.50 -9.87 -9.33
C MET A 144 1.81 -10.59 -8.99
N GLY A 145 1.71 -11.78 -8.38
CA GLY A 145 2.84 -12.71 -8.34
C GLY A 145 3.25 -13.25 -6.97
N LEU A 146 2.46 -13.05 -5.91
CA LEU A 146 2.87 -13.40 -4.55
C LEU A 146 1.93 -14.45 -3.93
N ASN A 147 2.48 -15.62 -3.59
CA ASN A 147 1.83 -16.63 -2.74
C ASN A 147 1.99 -16.26 -1.26
N MET A 148 1.61 -15.03 -0.90
CA MET A 148 1.88 -14.47 0.42
C MET A 148 0.59 -14.41 1.25
N PRO A 149 0.55 -15.05 2.44
CA PRO A 149 -0.66 -15.18 3.23
C PRO A 149 -0.97 -13.86 3.95
N ALA A 150 -1.83 -13.03 3.35
CA ALA A 150 -2.41 -11.88 4.04
C ALA A 150 -3.69 -12.29 4.78
N ARG A 151 -3.76 -12.01 6.09
CA ARG A 151 -4.98 -12.24 6.88
C ARG A 151 -5.99 -11.12 6.69
N THR A 152 -5.51 -9.90 6.48
CA THR A 152 -6.34 -8.71 6.27
C THR A 152 -5.90 -7.93 5.03
N VAL A 153 -6.87 -7.43 4.28
CA VAL A 153 -6.63 -6.49 3.17
C VAL A 153 -7.44 -5.22 3.38
N VAL A 154 -6.81 -4.07 3.22
CA VAL A 154 -7.45 -2.75 3.33
C VAL A 154 -7.28 -2.02 2.01
N PHE A 155 -8.38 -1.54 1.44
CA PHE A 155 -8.36 -0.65 0.29
C PHE A 155 -8.58 0.80 0.77
N THR A 156 -7.66 1.71 0.45
CA THR A 156 -7.76 3.12 0.85
C THR A 156 -8.87 3.87 0.11
N SER A 157 -9.27 3.35 -1.04
CA SER A 157 -10.37 3.80 -1.89
C SER A 157 -10.83 2.63 -2.77
N VAL A 158 -12.06 2.72 -3.27
CA VAL A 158 -12.65 1.77 -4.24
C VAL A 158 -12.74 2.37 -5.64
N ARG A 159 -12.21 3.60 -5.83
CA ARG A 159 -12.14 4.30 -7.10
C ARG A 159 -10.71 4.75 -7.38
N LYS A 160 -10.27 4.62 -8.63
CA LYS A 160 -8.94 5.00 -9.12
C LYS A 160 -9.00 5.93 -10.32
N TYR A 161 -8.04 6.84 -10.42
CA TYR A 161 -7.85 7.70 -11.59
C TYR A 161 -7.00 6.97 -12.63
N ASP A 162 -7.47 6.89 -13.88
CA ASP A 162 -6.78 6.19 -14.98
C ASP A 162 -6.02 7.13 -15.94
N GLY A 163 -5.92 8.41 -15.60
CA GLY A 163 -5.38 9.45 -16.48
C GLY A 163 -6.46 10.31 -17.12
N ALA A 164 -7.70 9.81 -17.23
CA ALA A 164 -8.84 10.55 -17.77
C ALA A 164 -9.99 10.71 -16.75
N ASN A 165 -10.38 9.61 -16.09
CA ASN A 165 -11.52 9.59 -15.19
C ASN A 165 -11.26 8.78 -13.92
N TYR A 166 -12.03 9.05 -12.86
CA TYR A 166 -12.11 8.16 -11.72
C TYR A 166 -13.08 7.01 -12.01
N ARG A 167 -12.57 5.79 -12.06
CA ARG A 167 -13.37 4.57 -12.26
C ARG A 167 -13.34 3.67 -11.04
N TRP A 168 -14.34 2.80 -10.91
CA TRP A 168 -14.35 1.77 -9.89
C TRP A 168 -13.23 0.75 -10.14
N VAL A 169 -12.70 0.18 -9.06
CA VAL A 169 -11.84 -1.00 -9.13
C VAL A 169 -12.73 -2.18 -9.57
N CYS A 170 -12.37 -2.82 -10.68
CA CYS A 170 -13.06 -4.00 -11.21
C CYS A 170 -12.16 -5.22 -11.10
N SER A 171 -12.74 -6.41 -11.12
CA SER A 171 -11.97 -7.66 -11.23
C SER A 171 -11.10 -7.64 -12.49
N PRO A 172 -9.87 -8.18 -12.46
CA PRO A 172 -9.14 -8.49 -13.68
C PRO A 172 -9.99 -9.48 -14.48
N SER A 173 -10.43 -9.08 -15.67
CA SER A 173 -11.08 -9.93 -16.66
C SER A 173 -10.06 -10.75 -17.43
#